data_AF-A0A7K2T984-F1
#
_entry.id   AF-A0A7K2T984-F1
#
_cell.length_a   1.000
_cell.length_b   1.000
_cell.length_c   1.000
_cell.angle_alpha   90.00
_cell.angle_beta   90.00
_cell.angle_gamma   90.00
#
_symmetry.space_group_name_H-M   'P 1'
#
loop_
_entity.id
_entity.type
_entity.pdbx_description
1 polymer ?
#
loop_
_entity_poly.entity_id
_entity_poly.type
_entity_poly.pdbx_seq_one_letter_code
_entity_poly.pdbx_strand_id
1 'polypeptide(L)'
;MPFTASHAAAVLPAVRGDGTGRGRLVPSVLVAGSFAPDMTYYAASLVPGAMEFGRVTHSFPGVLTLDVLVAWTLVGLWLTVREPLVALLPAGRQGRPAALLRCGAPRARPRPSLVARWYASAVLGALTHVVWDAFTHHSRWGARMFPVLEREFAGSPLYWYLQYGGSAVAAVVIALFLLRALRGMPDLPRPAVPSLSARDRWWALALFGGCAATGAVVRAVRWWAYWGAVAKPWELIPTVCFGAGAGLLLALPLYAMAARTWRPVRAPGGTAGPEADGDAGAGAGPCGGADGGTGADAGPGTRTDGDTGTGAGPDASRGRRVTR
;
A
#
# COMPACT_ATOMS: atom_id res chain seq x y z
N MET A 1 11.79 -0.52 -19.42
CA MET A 1 12.04 -1.92 -18.96
C MET A 1 10.83 -2.84 -19.19
N PRO A 2 10.96 -4.18 -19.28
CA PRO A 2 9.80 -5.07 -19.51
C PRO A 2 8.86 -5.21 -18.30
N PHE A 3 9.30 -4.85 -17.09
CA PHE A 3 8.53 -4.98 -15.86
C PHE A 3 8.50 -3.67 -15.07
N THR A 4 7.40 -2.93 -15.16
CA THR A 4 7.20 -1.63 -14.49
C THR A 4 7.50 -1.67 -12.98
N ALA A 5 7.13 -2.76 -12.31
CA ALA A 5 7.32 -2.86 -10.86
C ALA A 5 8.80 -2.90 -10.44
N SER A 6 9.73 -3.24 -11.34
CA SER A 6 11.17 -3.14 -11.07
C SER A 6 11.62 -1.71 -10.77
N HIS A 7 10.94 -0.69 -11.29
CA HIS A 7 11.29 0.72 -11.02
C HIS A 7 11.11 1.12 -9.56
N ALA A 8 10.28 0.39 -8.80
CA ALA A 8 10.17 0.62 -7.35
C ALA A 8 11.52 0.42 -6.63
N ALA A 9 12.42 -0.41 -7.17
CA ALA A 9 13.74 -0.62 -6.58
C ALA A 9 14.55 0.67 -6.48
N ALA A 10 14.42 1.59 -7.44
CA ALA A 10 15.15 2.86 -7.44
C ALA A 10 14.72 3.80 -6.30
N VAL A 11 13.49 3.63 -5.80
CA VAL A 11 12.96 4.49 -4.74
C VAL A 11 13.09 3.89 -3.33
N LEU A 12 13.44 2.61 -3.21
CA LEU A 12 13.62 1.94 -1.92
C LEU A 12 14.62 2.61 -0.97
N PRO A 13 15.72 3.25 -1.41
CA PRO A 13 16.61 3.98 -0.50
C PRO A 13 15.90 5.08 0.30
N ALA A 14 14.80 5.62 -0.22
CA ALA A 14 13.96 6.61 0.45
C ALA A 14 12.86 5.99 1.34
N VAL A 15 12.78 4.67 1.44
CA VAL A 15 11.79 3.94 2.25
C VAL A 15 12.50 3.23 3.41
N ARG A 16 11.92 3.32 4.61
CA ARG A 16 12.40 2.64 5.82
C ARG A 16 11.72 1.28 5.96
N GLY A 17 12.35 0.38 6.72
CA GLY A 17 11.84 -0.98 6.95
C GLY A 17 10.48 -1.05 7.66
N ASP A 18 10.06 0.02 8.33
CA ASP A 18 8.73 0.15 8.97
C ASP A 18 7.65 0.69 8.01
N GLY A 19 7.98 0.84 6.73
CA GLY A 19 7.09 1.39 5.70
C GLY A 19 6.97 2.92 5.70
N THR A 20 7.73 3.65 6.54
CA THR A 20 7.78 5.12 6.50
C THR A 20 8.81 5.66 5.51
N GLY A 21 8.64 6.91 5.09
CA GLY A 21 9.59 7.58 4.21
C GLY A 21 10.78 8.15 4.99
N ARG A 22 11.93 8.24 4.32
CA ARG A 22 13.04 9.07 4.79
C ARG A 22 12.73 10.54 4.52
N GLY A 23 13.04 11.41 5.49
CA GLY A 23 12.72 12.83 5.42
C GLY A 23 11.22 13.08 5.31
N ARG A 24 10.82 13.89 4.32
CA ARG A 24 9.41 14.29 4.09
C ARG A 24 8.72 13.48 2.99
N LEU A 25 9.36 12.42 2.48
CA LEU A 25 8.84 11.61 1.38
C LEU A 25 7.71 10.68 1.84
N VAL A 26 6.77 10.41 0.93
CA VAL A 26 5.61 9.56 1.18
C VAL A 26 5.77 8.27 0.34
N PRO A 27 6.14 7.13 0.96
CA PRO A 27 6.52 5.91 0.22
C PRO A 27 5.50 5.41 -0.79
N SER A 28 4.21 5.38 -0.45
CA SER A 28 3.16 4.91 -1.37
C SER A 28 3.08 5.79 -2.63
N VAL A 29 3.25 7.10 -2.47
CA VAL A 29 3.22 8.07 -3.58
C VAL A 29 4.51 7.99 -4.40
N LEU A 30 5.65 7.77 -3.74
CA LEU A 30 6.94 7.60 -4.39
C LEU A 30 6.98 6.34 -5.27
N VAL A 31 6.49 5.22 -4.74
CA VAL A 31 6.36 3.96 -5.49
C VAL A 31 5.35 4.11 -6.63
N ALA A 32 4.18 4.69 -6.38
CA ALA A 32 3.20 4.94 -7.44
C ALA A 32 3.76 5.88 -8.53
N GLY A 33 4.53 6.91 -8.15
CA GLY A 33 5.25 7.77 -9.09
C GLY A 33 6.24 7.00 -9.96
N SER A 34 6.98 6.04 -9.38
CA SER A 34 7.88 5.17 -10.15
C SER A 34 7.17 4.23 -11.14
N PHE A 35 5.85 4.07 -11.02
CA PHE A 35 5.04 3.27 -11.93
C PHE A 35 4.30 4.12 -12.97
N ALA A 36 4.04 5.39 -12.65
CA ALA A 36 3.15 6.25 -13.41
C ALA A 36 3.50 6.39 -14.90
N PRO A 37 4.79 6.55 -15.30
CA PRO A 37 5.12 6.76 -16.72
C PRO A 37 4.66 5.62 -17.64
N ASP A 38 4.67 4.39 -17.13
CA ASP A 38 4.31 3.16 -17.84
C ASP A 38 2.81 2.86 -17.84
N MET A 39 2.00 3.56 -17.06
CA MET A 39 0.56 3.24 -16.93
C MET A 39 -0.19 3.35 -18.26
N THR A 40 0.30 4.20 -19.17
CA THR A 40 -0.19 4.31 -20.55
C THR A 40 -0.05 3.00 -21.33
N TYR A 41 0.99 2.21 -21.05
CA TYR A 41 1.22 0.91 -21.68
C TYR A 41 0.24 -0.14 -21.21
N TYR A 42 -0.23 -0.09 -19.96
CA TYR A 42 -1.33 -0.94 -19.48
C TYR A 42 -2.67 -0.49 -20.07
N ALA A 43 -2.92 0.82 -20.12
CA ALA A 43 -4.11 1.40 -20.74
C ALA A 43 -4.23 1.01 -22.22
N ALA A 44 -3.10 0.85 -22.94
CA ALA A 44 -3.06 0.39 -24.33
C ALA A 44 -3.63 -1.01 -24.56
N SER A 45 -3.79 -1.83 -23.51
CA SER A 45 -4.53 -3.10 -23.60
C SER A 45 -6.01 -2.87 -23.93
N LEU A 46 -6.59 -1.76 -23.47
CA LEU A 46 -8.01 -1.45 -23.55
C LEU A 46 -8.32 -0.34 -24.55
N VAL A 47 -7.43 0.66 -24.63
CA VAL A 47 -7.59 1.86 -25.46
C VAL A 47 -6.53 1.86 -26.57
N PRO A 48 -6.90 1.62 -27.84
CA PRO A 48 -5.99 1.74 -28.97
C PRO A 48 -5.34 3.13 -29.00
N GLY A 49 -4.03 3.20 -29.26
CA GLY A 49 -3.28 4.46 -29.32
C GLY A 49 -2.73 4.97 -27.97
N ALA A 50 -3.18 4.44 -26.82
CA ALA A 50 -2.66 4.86 -25.52
C ALA A 50 -1.13 4.63 -25.36
N MET A 51 -0.56 3.70 -26.13
CA MET A 51 0.89 3.46 -26.20
C MET A 51 1.67 4.72 -26.60
N GLU A 52 1.12 5.55 -27.50
CA GLU A 52 1.80 6.76 -27.98
C GLU A 52 1.91 7.85 -26.92
N PHE A 53 0.98 7.87 -25.96
CA PHE A 53 1.04 8.76 -24.80
C PHE A 53 2.24 8.49 -23.89
N GLY A 54 2.91 7.35 -24.05
CA GLY A 54 4.21 7.10 -23.44
C GLY A 54 5.24 8.18 -23.76
N ARG A 55 5.19 8.81 -24.95
CA ARG A 55 6.07 9.94 -25.30
C ARG A 55 5.82 11.15 -24.38
N VAL A 56 4.57 11.36 -23.97
CA VAL A 56 4.18 12.47 -23.10
C VAL A 56 4.54 12.17 -21.65
N THR A 57 4.21 10.99 -21.13
CA THR A 57 4.51 10.63 -19.73
C THR A 57 6.00 10.55 -19.45
N HIS A 58 6.81 10.11 -20.42
CA HIS A 58 8.27 10.09 -20.29
C HIS A 58 8.95 11.44 -20.57
N SER A 59 8.18 12.49 -20.86
CA SER A 59 8.71 13.85 -21.03
C SER A 59 8.80 14.57 -19.69
N PHE A 60 9.70 15.55 -19.58
CA PHE A 60 9.82 16.35 -18.36
C PHE A 60 8.51 17.06 -17.96
N PRO A 61 7.73 17.68 -18.89
CA PRO A 61 6.40 18.18 -18.56
C PRO A 61 5.43 17.09 -18.07
N GLY A 62 5.46 15.89 -18.65
CA GLY A 62 4.63 14.76 -18.23
C GLY A 62 4.90 14.32 -16.79
N VAL A 63 6.19 14.20 -16.44
CA VAL A 63 6.66 13.89 -15.08
C VAL A 63 6.16 14.90 -14.05
N LEU A 64 6.11 16.18 -14.40
CA LEU A 64 5.64 17.25 -13.52
C LEU A 64 4.12 17.38 -13.44
N THR A 65 3.37 16.72 -14.34
CA THR A 65 1.93 16.90 -14.51
C THR A 65 1.17 15.58 -14.50
N LEU A 66 1.06 14.91 -15.66
CA LEU A 66 0.25 13.71 -15.87
C LEU A 66 0.66 12.57 -14.93
N ASP A 67 1.96 12.35 -14.73
CA ASP A 67 2.45 11.28 -13.87
C ASP A 67 2.07 11.50 -12.40
N VAL A 68 1.99 12.76 -11.97
CA VAL A 68 1.51 13.10 -10.62
C VAL A 68 0.05 12.71 -10.46
N LEU A 69 -0.80 13.02 -11.45
CA LEU A 69 -2.21 12.66 -11.43
C LEU A 69 -2.41 11.13 -11.42
N VAL A 70 -1.63 10.43 -12.23
CA VAL A 70 -1.63 8.96 -12.29
C VAL A 70 -1.17 8.38 -10.96
N ALA A 71 -0.06 8.86 -10.38
CA ALA A 71 0.44 8.40 -9.10
C ALA A 71 -0.58 8.59 -7.96
N TRP A 72 -1.25 9.74 -7.91
CA TRP A 72 -2.29 10.00 -6.92
C TRP A 72 -3.51 9.10 -7.11
N THR A 73 -3.90 8.85 -8.36
CA THR A 73 -4.97 7.90 -8.70
C THR A 73 -4.62 6.49 -8.24
N LEU A 74 -3.40 6.03 -8.52
CA LEU A 74 -2.89 4.73 -8.08
C LEU A 74 -2.87 4.62 -6.56
N VAL A 75 -2.48 5.68 -5.84
CA VAL A 75 -2.54 5.69 -4.37
C VAL A 75 -3.98 5.67 -3.87
N GLY A 76 -4.88 6.40 -4.51
CA GLY A 76 -6.31 6.35 -4.21
C GLY A 76 -6.86 4.93 -4.32
N LEU A 77 -6.56 4.24 -5.43
CA LEU A 77 -6.90 2.84 -5.65
C LEU A 77 -6.23 1.92 -4.63
N TRP A 78 -4.94 2.11 -4.37
CA TRP A 78 -4.19 1.34 -3.37
C TRP A 78 -4.87 1.37 -1.99
N LEU A 79 -5.35 2.53 -1.57
CA LEU A 79 -6.04 2.71 -0.28
C LEU A 79 -7.41 2.02 -0.22
N THR A 80 -8.01 1.64 -1.35
CA THR A 80 -9.24 0.83 -1.36
C THR A 80 -8.95 -0.66 -1.37
N VAL A 81 -7.83 -1.09 -1.98
CA VAL A 81 -7.49 -2.52 -2.16
C VAL A 81 -6.62 -3.10 -1.04
N ARG A 82 -5.85 -2.29 -0.29
CA ARG A 82 -4.84 -2.80 0.67
C ARG A 82 -5.42 -3.72 1.76
N GLU A 83 -6.52 -3.37 2.42
CA GLU A 83 -7.12 -4.22 3.46
C GLU A 83 -7.74 -5.50 2.86
N PRO A 84 -8.54 -5.43 1.77
CA PRO A 84 -9.01 -6.63 1.06
C PRO A 84 -7.89 -7.57 0.60
N LEU A 85 -6.73 -7.05 0.20
CA LEU A 85 -5.59 -7.87 -0.21
C LEU A 85 -4.94 -8.61 0.96
N VAL A 86 -4.78 -7.94 2.11
CA VAL A 86 -4.27 -8.60 3.32
C VAL A 86 -5.23 -9.70 3.78
N ALA A 87 -6.54 -9.51 3.65
CA ALA A 87 -7.54 -10.50 4.03
C ALA A 87 -7.45 -11.82 3.23
N LEU A 88 -6.85 -11.80 2.04
CA LEU A 88 -6.62 -13.01 1.24
C LEU A 88 -5.54 -13.92 1.82
N LEU A 89 -4.65 -13.39 2.65
CA LEU A 89 -3.65 -14.20 3.34
C LEU A 89 -4.31 -15.13 4.37
N PRO A 90 -3.70 -16.30 4.66
CA PRO A 90 -4.12 -17.14 5.78
C PRO A 90 -4.16 -16.33 7.08
N ALA A 91 -5.14 -16.59 7.95
CA ALA A 91 -5.40 -15.76 9.14
C ALA A 91 -4.15 -15.54 10.00
N GLY A 92 -3.38 -16.60 10.27
CA GLY A 92 -2.12 -16.53 11.04
C GLY A 92 -0.96 -15.82 10.35
N ARG A 93 -1.13 -15.28 9.13
CA ARG A 93 -0.11 -14.51 8.39
C ARG A 93 -0.54 -13.07 8.11
N GLN A 94 -1.70 -12.64 8.60
CA GLN A 94 -2.26 -11.32 8.32
C GLN A 94 -1.67 -10.20 9.18
N GLY A 95 -1.21 -10.51 10.40
CA GLY A 95 -0.83 -9.50 11.40
C GLY A 95 0.33 -8.59 10.95
N ARG A 96 1.47 -9.17 10.56
CA ARG A 96 2.64 -8.40 10.08
C ARG A 96 2.37 -7.54 8.83
N PRO A 97 1.75 -8.07 7.75
CA PRO A 97 1.35 -7.23 6.61
C PRO A 97 0.35 -6.14 6.98
N ALA A 98 -0.64 -6.43 7.84
CA ALA A 98 -1.60 -5.44 8.29
C ALA A 98 -0.93 -4.29 9.06
N ALA A 99 0.09 -4.61 9.87
CA ALA A 99 0.89 -3.62 10.58
C ALA A 99 1.70 -2.75 9.60
N LEU A 100 2.42 -3.38 8.64
CA LEU A 100 3.22 -2.66 7.65
C LEU A 100 2.37 -1.70 6.82
N LEU A 101 1.20 -2.17 6.37
CA LEU A 101 0.30 -1.42 5.49
C LEU A 101 -0.62 -0.46 6.25
N ARG A 102 -0.55 -0.45 7.59
CA ARG A 102 -1.37 0.36 8.48
C ARG A 102 -2.86 0.18 8.20
N CYS A 103 -3.28 -1.07 8.06
CA CYS A 103 -4.69 -1.43 7.84
C CYS A 103 -5.54 -0.87 8.98
N GLY A 104 -6.67 -0.24 8.64
CA GLY A 104 -7.56 0.39 9.62
C GLY A 104 -7.10 1.76 10.15
N ALA A 105 -5.90 2.24 9.79
CA ALA A 105 -5.47 3.58 10.19
C ALA A 105 -6.37 4.66 9.53
N PRO A 106 -6.78 5.71 10.28
CA PRO A 106 -7.55 6.81 9.74
C PRO A 106 -6.83 7.50 8.57
N ARG A 107 -7.61 7.95 7.59
CA ARG A 107 -7.07 8.74 6.48
C ARG A 107 -6.72 10.13 6.96
N ALA A 108 -5.48 10.55 6.72
CA ALA A 108 -5.06 11.92 7.02
C ALA A 108 -5.87 12.91 6.16
N ARG A 109 -6.38 13.97 6.78
CA ARG A 109 -7.02 15.07 6.04
C ARG A 109 -5.96 15.79 5.19
N PRO A 110 -6.24 16.10 3.91
CA PRO A 110 -5.30 16.80 3.06
C PRO A 110 -5.04 18.19 3.63
N ARG A 111 -3.78 18.47 3.96
CA ARG A 111 -3.28 19.80 4.31
C ARG A 111 -2.37 20.28 3.16
N PRO A 112 -2.25 21.58 2.87
CA PRO A 112 -1.39 22.07 1.79
C PRO A 112 0.03 21.52 1.83
N SER A 113 0.63 21.46 3.03
CA SER A 113 1.98 20.90 3.24
C SER A 113 2.06 19.38 3.02
N LEU A 114 0.96 18.65 3.13
CA LEU A 114 0.90 17.22 2.80
C LEU A 114 0.76 17.02 1.29
N VAL A 115 -0.08 17.82 0.63
CA VAL A 115 -0.25 17.79 -0.83
C VAL A 115 1.06 18.13 -1.53
N ALA A 116 1.80 19.13 -1.06
CA ALA A 116 3.14 19.46 -1.58
C ALA A 116 4.12 18.29 -1.44
N ARG A 117 4.06 17.54 -0.33
CA ARG A 117 4.88 16.33 -0.14
C ARG A 117 4.45 15.19 -1.06
N TRP A 118 3.15 15.03 -1.31
CA TRP A 118 2.64 14.06 -2.29
C TRP A 118 3.12 14.41 -3.69
N TYR A 119 3.00 15.67 -4.10
CA TYR A 119 3.52 16.17 -5.37
C TYR A 119 5.01 15.86 -5.53
N ALA A 120 5.84 16.31 -4.57
CA ALA A 120 7.28 16.08 -4.61
C ALA A 120 7.65 14.60 -4.63
N SER A 121 6.93 13.75 -3.89
CA SER A 121 7.18 12.30 -3.89
C SER A 121 6.79 11.67 -5.23
N ALA A 122 5.67 12.08 -5.85
CA ALA A 122 5.24 11.56 -7.14
C ALA A 122 6.23 11.93 -8.24
N VAL A 123 6.63 13.21 -8.31
CA VAL A 123 7.63 13.72 -9.25
C VAL A 123 8.96 13.00 -9.06
N LEU A 124 9.45 12.86 -7.83
CA LEU A 124 10.71 12.16 -7.58
C LEU A 124 10.64 10.70 -8.04
N GLY A 125 9.52 10.01 -7.79
CA GLY A 125 9.31 8.64 -8.27
C GLY A 125 9.34 8.55 -9.78
N ALA A 126 8.59 9.41 -10.48
CA ALA A 126 8.54 9.44 -11.94
C ALA A 126 9.90 9.83 -12.55
N LEU A 127 10.63 10.76 -11.94
CA LEU A 127 12.01 11.07 -12.34
C LEU A 127 12.93 9.86 -12.23
N THR A 128 12.87 9.09 -11.13
CA THR A 128 13.69 7.88 -11.01
C THR A 128 13.37 6.86 -12.10
N HIS A 129 12.09 6.74 -12.48
CA HIS A 129 11.67 5.88 -13.58
C HIS A 129 12.27 6.35 -14.91
N VAL A 130 12.02 7.60 -15.30
CA VAL A 130 12.44 8.15 -16.60
C VAL A 130 13.96 8.18 -16.74
N VAL A 131 14.69 8.52 -15.68
CA VAL A 131 16.16 8.50 -15.67
C VAL A 131 16.68 7.08 -15.86
N TRP A 132 16.09 6.09 -15.19
CA TRP A 132 16.51 4.70 -15.34
C TRP A 132 16.22 4.18 -16.76
N ASP A 133 15.06 4.48 -17.31
CA ASP A 133 14.71 4.10 -18.67
C ASP A 133 15.57 4.82 -19.72
N ALA A 134 15.90 6.10 -19.51
CA ALA A 134 16.83 6.83 -20.37
C ALA A 134 18.25 6.24 -20.36
N PHE A 135 18.66 5.59 -19.27
CA PHE A 135 19.93 4.90 -19.16
C PHE A 135 19.91 3.49 -19.80
N THR A 136 18.76 2.81 -19.84
CA THR A 136 18.67 1.38 -20.20
C THR A 136 18.04 1.09 -21.57
N HIS A 137 17.41 2.07 -22.23
CA HIS A 137 16.82 1.90 -23.57
C HIS A 137 17.80 2.18 -24.72
N HIS A 138 17.70 1.36 -25.78
CA HIS A 138 18.35 1.57 -27.08
C HIS A 138 17.97 2.94 -27.65
N SER A 139 18.92 3.63 -28.31
CA SER A 139 18.81 5.00 -28.83
C SER A 139 18.65 6.14 -27.79
N ARG A 140 18.65 5.87 -26.48
CA ARG A 140 18.62 6.89 -25.42
C ARG A 140 20.01 7.19 -24.86
N TRP A 141 20.09 8.16 -23.94
CA TRP A 141 21.34 8.72 -23.43
C TRP A 141 22.36 7.67 -22.98
N GLY A 142 21.95 6.59 -22.30
CA GLY A 142 22.86 5.52 -21.86
C GLY A 142 23.49 4.72 -23.01
N ALA A 143 22.71 4.32 -24.02
CA ALA A 143 23.22 3.62 -25.20
C ALA A 143 24.16 4.51 -26.04
N ARG A 144 23.88 5.81 -26.12
CA ARG A 144 24.75 6.79 -26.81
C ARG A 144 26.07 7.02 -26.07
N MET A 145 26.03 7.02 -24.73
CA MET A 145 27.23 7.19 -23.89
C MET A 145 28.09 5.91 -23.84
N PHE A 146 27.47 4.74 -23.95
CA PHE A 146 28.15 3.45 -23.94
C PHE A 146 27.77 2.63 -25.18
N PRO A 147 28.39 2.89 -26.36
CA PRO A 147 28.11 2.17 -27.61
C PRO A 147 28.30 0.65 -27.50
N VAL A 148 29.08 0.20 -26.51
CA VAL A 148 29.23 -1.22 -26.17
C VAL A 148 27.87 -1.90 -25.89
N LEU A 149 26.87 -1.16 -25.40
CA LEU A 149 25.53 -1.69 -25.11
C LEU A 149 24.75 -2.12 -26.36
N GLU A 150 25.15 -1.65 -27.54
CA GLU A 150 24.57 -2.05 -28.82
C GLU A 150 25.26 -3.27 -29.44
N ARG A 151 26.38 -3.71 -28.86
CA ARG A 151 27.04 -4.95 -29.32
C ARG A 151 26.15 -6.14 -29.05
N GLU A 152 26.07 -7.02 -30.03
CA GLU A 152 25.39 -8.29 -29.90
C GLU A 152 26.24 -9.26 -29.06
N PHE A 153 25.59 -9.90 -28.11
CA PHE A 153 26.15 -10.98 -27.32
C PHE A 153 25.16 -12.13 -27.30
N ALA A 154 25.59 -13.31 -27.75
CA ALA A 154 24.75 -14.51 -27.87
C ALA A 154 23.42 -14.26 -28.61
N GLY A 155 23.47 -13.51 -29.73
CA GLY A 155 22.30 -13.27 -30.59
C GLY A 155 21.31 -12.21 -30.08
N SER A 156 21.68 -11.42 -29.06
CA SER A 156 20.87 -10.28 -28.60
C SER A 156 21.75 -9.10 -28.16
N PRO A 157 21.32 -7.84 -28.34
CA PRO A 157 22.09 -6.68 -27.89
C PRO A 157 22.30 -6.64 -26.37
N LEU A 158 23.44 -6.13 -25.90
CA LEU A 158 23.74 -6.04 -24.46
C LEU A 158 22.72 -5.22 -23.65
N TYR A 159 22.08 -4.20 -24.24
CA TYR A 159 21.00 -3.46 -23.57
C TYR A 159 19.82 -4.36 -23.20
N TRP A 160 19.58 -5.44 -23.94
CA TRP A 160 18.50 -6.40 -23.67
C TRP A 160 18.76 -7.12 -22.34
N TYR A 161 19.99 -7.62 -22.15
CA TYR A 161 20.40 -8.24 -20.90
C TYR A 161 20.36 -7.26 -19.73
N LEU A 162 20.71 -5.99 -19.97
CA LEU A 162 20.61 -4.96 -18.95
C LEU A 162 19.15 -4.70 -18.53
N GLN A 163 18.21 -4.70 -19.48
CA GLN A 163 16.79 -4.51 -19.18
C GLN A 163 16.18 -5.71 -18.45
N TYR A 164 16.36 -6.93 -18.96
CA TYR A 164 15.79 -8.13 -18.35
C TYR A 164 16.52 -8.52 -17.06
N GLY A 165 17.85 -8.52 -17.07
CA GLY A 165 18.68 -8.79 -15.91
C GLY A 165 18.51 -7.71 -14.83
N GLY A 166 18.48 -6.43 -15.21
CA GLY A 166 18.19 -5.33 -14.29
C GLY A 166 16.81 -5.45 -13.65
N SER A 167 15.79 -5.84 -14.43
CA SER A 167 14.45 -6.11 -13.91
C SER A 167 14.44 -7.25 -12.89
N ALA A 168 15.15 -8.35 -13.16
CA ALA A 168 15.25 -9.50 -12.27
C ALA A 168 15.98 -9.14 -10.96
N VAL A 169 17.12 -8.45 -11.05
CA VAL A 169 17.86 -7.96 -9.87
C VAL A 169 16.99 -7.02 -9.04
N ALA A 170 16.28 -6.08 -9.69
CA ALA A 170 15.36 -5.18 -9.01
C ALA A 170 14.24 -5.94 -8.27
N ALA A 171 13.67 -6.98 -8.88
CA ALA A 171 12.65 -7.82 -8.25
C ALA A 171 13.21 -8.55 -7.00
N VAL A 172 14.44 -9.08 -7.08
CA VAL A 172 15.12 -9.70 -5.93
C VAL A 172 15.34 -8.66 -4.81
N VAL A 173 15.82 -7.46 -5.15
CA VAL A 173 16.04 -6.38 -4.16
C VAL A 173 14.72 -6.00 -3.47
N ILE A 174 13.63 -5.85 -4.24
CA ILE A 174 12.29 -5.57 -3.68
C ILE A 174 11.84 -6.71 -2.77
N ALA A 175 11.97 -7.97 -3.18
CA ALA A 175 11.60 -9.12 -2.37
C ALA A 175 12.38 -9.17 -1.05
N LEU A 176 13.70 -8.99 -1.10
CA LEU A 176 14.54 -8.97 0.09
C LEU A 176 14.21 -7.79 1.01
N PHE A 177 13.91 -6.62 0.47
CA PHE A 177 13.45 -5.47 1.24
C PHE A 177 12.13 -5.75 1.95
N LEU A 178 11.13 -6.27 1.23
CA LEU A 178 9.82 -6.62 1.79
C LEU A 178 9.92 -7.70 2.86
N LEU A 179 10.74 -8.74 2.65
CA LEU A 179 10.98 -9.78 3.65
C LEU A 179 11.59 -9.21 4.93
N ARG A 180 12.58 -8.32 4.81
CA ARG A 180 13.18 -7.64 5.97
C ARG A 180 12.18 -6.74 6.68
N ALA A 181 11.42 -5.94 5.93
CA ALA A 181 10.38 -5.06 6.46
C ALA A 181 9.32 -5.87 7.24
N LEU A 182 8.77 -6.91 6.63
CA LEU A 182 7.74 -7.76 7.25
C LEU A 182 8.25 -8.46 8.51
N ARG A 183 9.50 -8.95 8.53
CA ARG A 183 10.11 -9.56 9.71
C ARG A 183 10.27 -8.58 10.87
N GLY A 184 10.45 -7.29 10.58
CA GLY A 184 10.57 -6.23 11.59
C GLY A 184 9.24 -5.73 12.14
N MET A 185 8.10 -6.12 11.55
CA MET A 185 6.78 -5.66 12.00
C MET A 185 6.24 -6.50 13.16
N PRO A 186 5.47 -5.90 14.08
CA PRO A 186 4.74 -6.65 15.08
C PRO A 186 3.67 -7.52 14.42
N ASP A 187 3.43 -8.69 15.01
CA ASP A 187 2.35 -9.57 14.58
C ASP A 187 1.06 -9.18 15.31
N LEU A 188 0.13 -8.53 14.59
CA LEU A 188 -1.13 -8.06 15.17
C LEU A 188 -2.10 -9.24 15.38
N PRO A 189 -2.59 -9.49 16.61
CA PRO A 189 -3.51 -10.60 16.87
C PRO A 189 -4.86 -10.47 16.16
N ARG A 190 -5.33 -9.23 15.96
CA ARG A 190 -6.60 -8.92 15.30
C ARG A 190 -6.41 -7.77 14.31
N PRO A 191 -5.97 -8.07 13.07
CA PRO A 191 -5.78 -7.04 12.06
C PRO A 191 -7.12 -6.48 11.58
N ALA A 192 -7.17 -5.17 11.30
CA ALA A 192 -8.36 -4.48 10.79
C ALA A 192 -8.57 -4.76 9.29
N VAL A 193 -8.92 -6.00 8.96
CA VAL A 193 -9.14 -6.49 7.59
C VAL A 193 -10.46 -7.28 7.51
N PRO A 194 -11.10 -7.37 6.32
CA PRO A 194 -12.29 -8.19 6.13
C PRO A 194 -12.07 -9.66 6.53
N SER A 195 -13.06 -10.29 7.15
CA SER A 195 -13.05 -11.74 7.38
C SER A 195 -13.54 -12.48 6.14
N LEU A 196 -12.65 -13.27 5.51
CA LEU A 196 -12.97 -14.02 4.29
C LEU A 196 -13.02 -15.53 4.58
N SER A 197 -14.02 -16.20 4.01
CA SER A 197 -14.07 -17.66 3.95
C SER A 197 -13.06 -18.22 2.93
N ALA A 198 -12.80 -19.53 2.98
CA ALA A 198 -11.98 -20.19 1.96
C ALA A 198 -12.58 -20.02 0.56
N ARG A 199 -13.92 -20.03 0.45
CA ARG A 199 -14.64 -19.82 -0.81
C ARG A 199 -14.45 -18.40 -1.34
N ASP A 200 -14.51 -17.38 -0.48
CA ASP A 200 -14.27 -15.99 -0.87
C ASP A 200 -12.85 -15.81 -1.43
N ARG A 201 -11.85 -16.46 -0.80
CA ARG A 201 -10.45 -16.45 -1.28
C ARG A 201 -10.31 -17.13 -2.64
N TRP A 202 -10.94 -18.28 -2.84
CA TRP A 202 -10.92 -18.97 -4.13
C TRP A 202 -11.56 -18.15 -5.24
N TRP A 203 -12.70 -17.49 -4.98
CA TRP A 203 -13.31 -16.60 -5.95
C TRP A 203 -12.44 -15.40 -6.30
N ALA A 204 -11.76 -14.81 -5.30
CA ALA A 204 -10.81 -13.73 -5.55
C ALA A 204 -9.63 -14.19 -6.41
N LEU A 205 -9.07 -15.37 -6.12
CA LEU A 205 -7.99 -15.97 -6.92
C LEU A 205 -8.46 -16.29 -8.34
N ALA A 206 -9.67 -16.82 -8.51
CA ALA A 206 -10.25 -17.10 -9.82
C ALA A 206 -10.48 -15.81 -10.62
N LEU A 207 -10.97 -14.75 -9.97
CA LEU A 207 -11.13 -13.42 -10.59
C LEU A 207 -9.77 -12.86 -11.03
N PHE A 208 -8.76 -12.86 -10.16
CA PHE A 208 -7.43 -12.34 -10.50
C PHE A 208 -6.75 -13.16 -11.59
N GLY A 209 -6.76 -14.49 -11.45
CA GLY A 209 -6.19 -15.40 -12.44
C GLY A 209 -6.91 -15.30 -13.77
N GLY A 210 -8.24 -15.27 -13.78
CA GLY A 210 -9.07 -15.16 -14.97
C GLY A 210 -8.85 -13.84 -15.70
N CYS A 211 -8.90 -12.70 -15.00
CA CYS A 211 -8.67 -11.39 -15.62
C CYS A 211 -7.23 -11.24 -16.12
N ALA A 212 -6.23 -11.70 -15.36
CA ALA A 212 -4.83 -11.67 -15.78
C ALA A 212 -4.59 -12.54 -17.01
N ALA A 213 -5.08 -13.79 -17.01
CA ALA A 213 -4.99 -14.70 -18.14
C ALA A 213 -5.68 -14.13 -19.38
N THR A 214 -6.91 -13.60 -19.22
CA THR A 214 -7.65 -12.98 -20.32
C THR A 214 -6.89 -11.80 -20.91
N GLY A 215 -6.39 -10.88 -20.06
CA GLY A 215 -5.62 -9.73 -20.52
C GLY A 215 -4.33 -10.14 -21.25
N ALA A 216 -3.62 -11.15 -20.72
CA ALA A 216 -2.42 -11.71 -21.36
C ALA A 216 -2.74 -12.31 -22.73
N VAL A 217 -3.77 -13.16 -22.82
CA VAL A 217 -4.18 -13.82 -24.07
C VAL A 217 -4.63 -12.81 -25.11
N VAL A 218 -5.51 -11.86 -24.74
CA VAL A 218 -5.98 -10.81 -25.67
C VAL A 218 -4.81 -10.04 -26.26
N ARG A 219 -3.83 -9.67 -25.43
CA ARG A 219 -2.68 -8.89 -25.89
C ARG A 219 -1.70 -9.73 -26.71
N ALA A 220 -1.49 -10.99 -26.36
CA ALA A 220 -0.69 -11.93 -27.13
C ALA A 220 -1.29 -12.21 -28.52
N VAL A 221 -2.60 -12.41 -28.62
CA VAL A 221 -3.32 -12.60 -29.89
C VAL A 221 -3.19 -11.36 -30.78
N ARG A 222 -3.40 -10.16 -30.22
CA ARG A 222 -3.23 -8.90 -30.99
C ARG A 222 -1.79 -8.70 -31.47
N TRP A 223 -0.81 -9.03 -30.62
CA TRP A 223 0.60 -8.97 -30.99
C TRP A 223 0.93 -9.95 -32.12
N TRP A 224 0.47 -11.20 -32.02
CA TRP A 224 0.66 -12.20 -33.08
C TRP A 224 -0.02 -11.80 -34.38
N ALA A 225 -1.23 -11.23 -34.33
CA ALA A 225 -1.92 -10.73 -35.52
C ALA A 225 -1.18 -9.57 -36.21
N TYR A 226 -0.44 -8.75 -35.46
CA TYR A 226 0.34 -7.63 -36.01
C TYR A 226 1.71 -8.07 -36.56
N TRP A 227 2.44 -8.91 -35.83
CA TRP A 227 3.82 -9.29 -36.18
C TRP A 227 3.94 -10.61 -36.95
N GLY A 228 3.04 -11.58 -36.73
CA GLY A 228 3.06 -12.88 -37.41
C GLY A 228 4.41 -13.59 -37.33
N ALA A 229 4.90 -14.10 -38.46
CA ALA A 229 6.11 -14.92 -38.52
C ALA A 229 7.43 -14.15 -38.27
N VAL A 230 7.43 -12.82 -38.31
CA VAL A 230 8.64 -12.01 -37.99
C VAL A 230 8.77 -11.73 -36.49
N ALA A 231 7.79 -12.17 -35.70
CA ALA A 231 7.72 -11.92 -34.27
C ALA A 231 8.84 -12.65 -33.53
N LYS A 232 9.59 -11.91 -32.71
CA LYS A 232 10.65 -12.52 -31.90
C LYS A 232 10.05 -13.07 -30.59
N PRO A 233 10.33 -14.32 -30.18
CA PRO A 233 9.69 -14.93 -29.01
C PRO A 233 9.84 -14.12 -27.71
N TRP A 234 10.95 -13.40 -27.53
CA TRP A 234 11.19 -12.57 -26.34
C TRP A 234 10.35 -11.28 -26.29
N GLU A 235 9.82 -10.80 -27.41
CA GLU A 235 8.91 -9.63 -27.45
C GLU A 235 7.51 -9.98 -26.92
N LEU A 236 7.22 -11.27 -26.75
CA LEU A 236 6.01 -11.75 -26.11
C LEU A 236 6.00 -11.49 -24.59
N ILE A 237 7.17 -11.47 -23.94
CA ILE A 237 7.26 -11.30 -22.48
C ILE A 237 6.61 -9.98 -22.01
N PRO A 238 7.01 -8.79 -22.50
CA PRO A 238 6.37 -7.54 -22.10
C PRO A 238 4.89 -7.50 -22.51
N THR A 239 4.54 -8.07 -23.67
CA THR A 239 3.17 -8.17 -24.16
C THR A 239 2.28 -8.92 -23.16
N VAL A 240 2.74 -10.08 -22.68
CA VAL A 240 2.04 -10.87 -21.66
C VAL A 240 2.00 -10.15 -20.32
N CYS A 241 3.11 -9.56 -19.87
CA CYS A 241 3.17 -8.83 -18.60
C CYS A 241 2.21 -7.64 -18.55
N PHE A 242 2.21 -6.79 -19.59
CA PHE A 242 1.29 -5.66 -19.66
C PHE A 242 -0.17 -6.09 -19.83
N GLY A 243 -0.43 -7.19 -20.56
CA GLY A 243 -1.75 -7.77 -20.70
C GLY A 243 -2.29 -8.28 -19.36
N ALA A 244 -1.50 -9.10 -18.66
CA ALA A 244 -1.83 -9.62 -17.34
C ALA A 244 -2.04 -8.49 -16.33
N GLY A 245 -1.13 -7.52 -16.29
CA GLY A 245 -1.23 -6.38 -15.39
C GLY A 245 -2.45 -5.51 -15.67
N ALA A 246 -2.85 -5.32 -16.93
CA ALA A 246 -4.08 -4.59 -17.26
C ALA A 246 -5.32 -5.34 -16.74
N GLY A 247 -5.34 -6.68 -16.88
CA GLY A 247 -6.36 -7.52 -16.28
C GLY A 247 -6.43 -7.37 -14.75
N LEU A 248 -5.28 -7.36 -14.08
CA LEU A 248 -5.20 -7.16 -12.63
C LEU A 248 -5.64 -5.75 -12.20
N LEU A 249 -5.28 -4.71 -12.95
CA LEU A 249 -5.71 -3.33 -12.69
C LEU A 249 -7.22 -3.16 -12.74
N LEU A 250 -7.92 -3.97 -13.55
CA LEU A 250 -9.39 -4.03 -13.55
C LEU A 250 -9.92 -4.87 -12.37
N ALA A 251 -9.34 -6.05 -12.14
CA ALA A 251 -9.83 -7.01 -11.16
C ALA A 251 -9.70 -6.51 -9.71
N LEU A 252 -8.62 -5.81 -9.38
CA LEU A 252 -8.33 -5.31 -8.03
C LEU A 252 -9.42 -4.36 -7.48
N PRO A 253 -9.83 -3.29 -8.18
CA PRO A 253 -10.93 -2.43 -7.73
C PRO A 253 -12.26 -3.17 -7.63
N LEU A 254 -12.58 -4.05 -8.58
CA LEU A 254 -13.82 -4.85 -8.55
C LEU A 254 -13.87 -5.75 -7.31
N TYR A 255 -12.77 -6.46 -7.04
CA TYR A 255 -12.63 -7.27 -5.84
C TYR A 255 -12.73 -6.42 -4.56
N ALA A 256 -12.03 -5.29 -4.49
CA ALA A 256 -12.06 -4.44 -3.31
C ALA A 256 -13.46 -3.88 -3.03
N MET A 257 -14.21 -3.53 -4.08
CA MET A 257 -15.60 -3.11 -3.97
C MET A 257 -16.48 -4.24 -3.43
N ALA A 258 -16.42 -5.43 -4.03
CA ALA A 258 -17.19 -6.60 -3.57
C ALA A 258 -16.84 -7.02 -2.14
N ALA A 259 -15.55 -7.03 -1.78
CA ALA A 259 -15.11 -7.37 -0.43
C ALA A 259 -15.62 -6.37 0.60
N ARG A 260 -15.64 -5.07 0.28
CA ARG A 260 -16.11 -4.02 1.19
C ARG A 260 -17.63 -4.00 1.35
N THR A 261 -18.39 -4.32 0.29
CA THR A 261 -19.85 -4.37 0.35
C THR A 261 -20.35 -5.63 1.04
N TRP A 262 -19.74 -6.79 0.76
CA TRP A 262 -20.24 -8.08 1.26
C TRP A 262 -19.61 -8.51 2.59
N ARG A 263 -18.44 -7.98 2.95
CA ARG A 263 -17.69 -8.35 4.16
C ARG A 263 -17.12 -7.10 4.86
N PRO A 264 -17.99 -6.21 5.38
CA PRO A 264 -17.52 -5.01 6.08
C PRO A 264 -16.65 -5.37 7.30
N VAL A 265 -15.60 -4.58 7.53
CA VAL A 265 -14.73 -4.73 8.70
C VAL A 265 -15.56 -4.44 9.95
N ARG A 266 -15.67 -5.41 10.86
CA ARG A 266 -16.35 -5.20 12.14
C ARG A 266 -15.57 -4.18 12.96
N ALA A 267 -16.23 -3.10 13.38
CA ALA A 267 -15.62 -2.11 14.25
C ALA A 267 -15.25 -2.76 15.60
N PRO A 268 -14.07 -2.48 16.16
CA PRO A 268 -13.77 -2.85 17.54
C PRO A 268 -14.65 -1.96 18.45
N GLY A 269 -15.77 -2.51 18.95
CA GLY A 269 -16.65 -1.80 19.87
C GLY A 269 -18.15 -2.09 19.77
N GLY A 270 -18.60 -2.95 18.85
CA GLY A 270 -20.00 -3.40 18.84
C GLY A 270 -20.28 -4.32 20.03
N THR A 271 -21.01 -3.81 21.01
CA THR A 271 -21.57 -4.53 22.16
C THR A 271 -22.15 -5.87 21.71
N ALA A 272 -21.81 -6.94 22.43
CA ALA A 272 -22.62 -8.15 22.45
C ALA A 272 -24.07 -7.70 22.73
N GLY A 273 -24.99 -8.02 21.81
CA GLY A 273 -26.41 -7.83 22.07
C GLY A 273 -26.82 -8.64 23.30
N PRO A 274 -27.83 -8.20 24.06
CA PRO A 274 -28.26 -8.88 25.27
C PRO A 274 -28.67 -10.29 24.93
N GLU A 275 -28.16 -11.25 25.71
CA GLU A 275 -28.75 -12.58 25.80
C GLU A 275 -30.24 -12.40 26.03
N ALA A 276 -31.04 -12.94 25.11
CA ALA A 276 -32.47 -12.90 25.19
C ALA A 276 -32.88 -13.64 26.47
N ASP A 277 -33.50 -12.91 27.39
CA ASP A 277 -34.28 -13.45 28.50
C ASP A 277 -35.24 -14.52 27.94
N GLY A 278 -34.96 -15.77 28.29
CA GLY A 278 -35.90 -16.86 28.16
C GLY A 278 -36.86 -16.81 29.34
N ASP A 279 -37.89 -15.97 29.23
CA ASP A 279 -39.10 -16.10 30.03
C ASP A 279 -39.86 -17.35 29.57
N ALA A 280 -39.77 -18.41 30.36
CA ALA A 280 -40.65 -19.56 30.30
C ALA A 280 -41.18 -19.80 31.71
N GLY A 281 -42.35 -19.24 31.98
CA GLY A 281 -43.10 -19.47 33.21
C GLY A 281 -43.46 -20.95 33.41
N ALA A 282 -43.28 -21.41 34.64
CA ALA A 282 -44.00 -22.53 35.22
C ALA A 282 -44.20 -22.23 36.71
N GLY A 283 -45.46 -22.04 37.10
CA GLY A 283 -45.83 -21.68 38.47
C GLY A 283 -45.77 -22.84 39.45
N ALA A 284 -45.63 -22.50 40.74
CA ALA A 284 -46.16 -23.27 41.88
C ALA A 284 -46.00 -22.49 43.20
N GLY A 285 -47.12 -22.25 43.89
CA GLY A 285 -47.21 -22.34 45.36
C GLY A 285 -46.93 -21.10 46.23
N PRO A 286 -47.88 -20.67 47.08
CA PRO A 286 -47.67 -19.64 48.11
C PRO A 286 -47.41 -20.27 49.50
N CYS A 287 -46.39 -19.78 50.20
CA CYS A 287 -46.11 -19.89 51.65
C CYS A 287 -45.11 -18.74 51.95
N GLY A 288 -45.21 -17.84 52.93
CA GLY A 288 -45.77 -17.87 54.28
C GLY A 288 -44.65 -17.46 55.26
N GLY A 289 -44.83 -16.39 56.06
CA GLY A 289 -43.95 -15.95 57.17
C GLY A 289 -43.08 -14.73 56.81
N ALA A 290 -43.26 -13.52 57.35
CA ALA A 290 -43.18 -13.02 58.74
C ALA A 290 -41.74 -12.84 59.27
N ASP A 291 -41.58 -11.78 60.07
CA ASP A 291 -40.40 -11.25 60.81
C ASP A 291 -39.56 -10.20 60.03
N GLY A 292 -39.21 -9.01 60.55
CA GLY A 292 -39.34 -8.41 61.89
C GLY A 292 -38.02 -7.73 62.31
N GLY A 293 -38.05 -6.42 62.63
CA GLY A 293 -37.05 -5.70 63.46
C GLY A 293 -35.83 -5.09 62.73
N THR A 294 -35.54 -3.77 62.71
CA THR A 294 -35.25 -2.73 63.74
C THR A 294 -33.75 -2.53 64.05
N GLY A 295 -33.33 -1.24 64.11
CA GLY A 295 -32.06 -0.70 64.66
C GLY A 295 -31.20 -0.01 63.59
N ALA A 296 -30.99 1.31 63.47
CA ALA A 296 -30.80 2.45 64.38
C ALA A 296 -29.54 2.35 65.28
N ASP A 297 -28.45 3.06 64.93
CA ASP A 297 -27.79 4.11 65.75
C ASP A 297 -26.61 4.76 64.98
N ALA A 298 -26.54 6.10 64.90
CA ALA A 298 -25.64 7.01 65.63
C ALA A 298 -24.13 6.69 65.49
N GLY A 299 -23.18 7.58 65.18
CA GLY A 299 -23.04 9.02 65.32
C GLY A 299 -21.51 9.33 65.38
N PRO A 300 -21.06 10.60 65.32
CA PRO A 300 -19.73 10.98 64.79
C PRO A 300 -18.73 11.52 65.83
N GLY A 301 -17.46 11.71 65.41
CA GLY A 301 -16.40 12.46 66.12
C GLY A 301 -15.01 11.89 65.76
N THR A 302 -13.91 12.63 65.61
CA THR A 302 -13.50 13.94 66.13
C THR A 302 -12.34 14.53 65.30
N ARG A 303 -12.26 15.86 65.28
CA ARG A 303 -11.10 16.70 64.94
C ARG A 303 -10.21 16.89 66.18
N THR A 304 -8.91 17.13 65.97
CA THR A 304 -8.01 18.12 66.62
C THR A 304 -6.68 18.10 65.83
N ASP A 305 -6.27 19.17 65.13
CA ASP A 305 -5.53 20.38 65.56
C ASP A 305 -4.07 20.09 65.97
N GLY A 306 -3.08 20.51 65.17
CA GLY A 306 -2.17 21.65 65.43
C GLY A 306 -0.72 21.08 65.47
N ASP A 307 0.38 21.73 65.10
CA ASP A 307 0.73 23.14 64.98
C ASP A 307 2.16 23.27 64.35
N THR A 308 2.46 24.45 63.80
CA THR A 308 3.78 25.15 63.58
C THR A 308 5.00 24.42 62.98
N GLY A 309 5.88 25.02 62.16
CA GLY A 309 6.04 26.40 61.69
C GLY A 309 7.31 26.58 60.83
N THR A 310 7.22 27.54 59.90
CA THR A 310 8.19 28.62 59.61
C THR A 310 9.55 28.41 58.91
N GLY A 311 9.79 29.29 57.92
CA GLY A 311 11.06 29.65 57.27
C GLY A 311 10.86 29.92 55.77
N ALA A 312 10.48 31.12 55.28
CA ALA A 312 11.31 32.31 55.02
C ALA A 312 12.67 31.94 54.37
N GLY A 313 13.11 32.42 53.21
CA GLY A 313 12.78 33.56 52.34
C GLY A 313 13.89 33.67 51.26
N PRO A 314 13.85 34.65 50.36
CA PRO A 314 14.36 34.59 48.97
C PRO A 314 15.73 35.27 48.77
N ASP A 315 16.40 35.08 47.60
CA ASP A 315 16.91 36.21 46.79
C ASP A 315 17.57 35.82 45.43
N ALA A 316 17.52 36.79 44.52
CA ALA A 316 18.56 37.28 43.60
C ALA A 316 18.85 36.63 42.22
N SER A 317 18.22 37.27 41.24
CA SER A 317 18.73 37.72 39.94
C SER A 317 20.25 37.84 39.68
N ARG A 318 20.67 37.44 38.47
CA ARG A 318 21.67 38.06 37.54
C ARG A 318 21.76 37.14 36.31
N GLY A 319 21.74 37.52 35.02
CA GLY A 319 21.95 38.78 34.33
C GLY A 319 23.07 38.60 33.28
N ARG A 320 22.77 38.89 32.00
CA ARG A 320 23.67 39.08 30.81
C ARG A 320 24.21 37.82 30.11
N ARG A 321 24.61 37.83 28.82
CA ARG A 321 24.33 38.54 27.55
C ARG A 321 25.44 38.03 26.58
N VAL A 322 25.18 38.04 25.26
CA VAL A 322 26.14 38.30 24.15
C VAL A 322 27.01 37.15 23.59
N THR A 323 26.63 36.78 22.36
CA THR A 323 27.41 36.44 21.13
C THR A 323 28.61 35.49 21.16
N ARG A 324 28.54 34.46 20.32
CA ARG A 324 29.26 34.40 19.03
C ARG A 324 28.55 33.44 18.08
#